data_AF-A0A7K0JE95-F1
#
_entry.id   AF-A0A7K0JE95-F1
#
_cell.length_a   1.000
_cell.length_b   1.000
_cell.length_c   1.000
_cell.angle_alpha   90.00
_cell.angle_beta   90.00
_cell.angle_gamma   90.00
#
_symmetry.space_group_name_H-M   'P 1'
#
loop_
_entity.id
_entity.type
_entity.pdbx_description
1 polymer ?
#
loop_
_entity_poly.entity_id
_entity_poly.type
_entity_poly.pdbx_seq_one_letter_code
_entity_poly.pdbx_strand_id
1 'polypeptide(L)'
;MQGTDKLNTITNIVFVLTDVLETNLLEMQQQYKKEGFELRHDSKRNFNTVIAAIKRLKSDVNHCSESTQENFGNDSDMVNAMLLTLIDRCGD
;
A
#
# COMPACT_ATOMS: atom_id res chain seq x y z
N MET A 1 17.49 -19.83 8.83
CA MET A 1 16.15 -19.26 8.56
C MET A 1 15.37 -19.39 9.87
N GLN A 2 15.29 -18.32 10.66
CA GLN A 2 14.36 -18.31 11.79
C GLN A 2 12.96 -18.44 11.19
N GLY A 3 12.19 -19.46 11.59
CA GLY A 3 10.86 -19.68 11.04
C GLY A 3 9.98 -18.46 11.33
N THR A 4 9.37 -17.90 10.29
CA THR A 4 8.35 -16.85 10.43
C THR A 4 7.19 -17.42 11.25
N ASP A 5 6.88 -16.80 12.40
CA ASP A 5 5.70 -17.19 13.17
C ASP A 5 4.42 -16.58 12.58
N LYS A 6 3.26 -17.01 13.07
CA LYS A 6 1.96 -16.55 12.58
C LYS A 6 1.78 -15.02 12.74
N LEU A 7 2.36 -14.43 13.78
CA LEU A 7 2.26 -13.00 14.04
C LEU A 7 3.07 -12.22 12.99
N ASN A 8 4.31 -12.64 12.72
CA ASN A 8 5.14 -12.06 11.66
C ASN A 8 4.41 -12.13 10.31
N THR A 9 3.86 -13.29 9.94
CA THR A 9 3.08 -13.41 8.69
C THR A 9 1.93 -12.41 8.61
N ILE A 10 1.15 -12.24 9.69
CA ILE A 10 0.02 -11.29 9.71
C ILE A 10 0.52 -9.85 9.62
N THR A 11 1.58 -9.50 10.35
CA THR A 11 2.19 -8.16 10.31
C THR A 11 2.68 -7.83 8.90
N ASN A 12 3.34 -8.77 8.23
CA ASN A 12 3.83 -8.60 6.86
C ASN A 12 2.67 -8.38 5.89
N ILE A 13 1.60 -9.17 6.00
CA ILE A 13 0.39 -8.99 5.17
C ILE A 13 -0.21 -7.60 5.37
N VAL A 14 -0.35 -7.14 6.63
CA VAL A 14 -0.92 -5.82 6.93
C VAL A 14 -0.04 -4.71 6.35
N PHE A 15 1.29 -4.83 6.49
CA PHE A 15 2.22 -3.87 5.90
C PHE A 15 2.07 -3.81 4.39
N VAL A 16 2.17 -4.97 3.71
CA VAL A 16 2.12 -5.08 2.26
C VAL A 16 0.82 -4.51 1.71
N LEU A 17 -0.34 -4.89 2.28
CA LEU A 17 -1.63 -4.37 1.84
C LEU A 17 -1.75 -2.86 2.04
N THR A 18 -1.20 -2.33 3.13
CA THR A 18 -1.24 -0.90 3.44
C THR A 18 -0.35 -0.10 2.48
N ASP A 19 0.83 -0.60 2.19
CA ASP A 19 1.81 0.03 1.29
C ASP A 19 1.32 0.02 -0.17
N VAL A 20 0.80 -1.11 -0.63
CA VAL A 20 0.15 -1.24 -1.94
C VAL A 20 -1.04 -0.28 -2.07
N LEU A 21 -1.88 -0.17 -1.03
CA LEU A 21 -3.00 0.77 -1.03
C LEU A 21 -2.54 2.23 -1.08
N GLU A 22 -1.51 2.61 -0.32
CA GLU A 22 -0.95 3.97 -0.37
C GLU A 22 -0.47 4.32 -1.78
N THR A 23 0.34 3.42 -2.37
CA THR A 23 0.89 3.58 -3.71
C THR A 23 -0.22 3.78 -4.73
N ASN A 24 -1.23 2.92 -4.73
CA ASN A 24 -2.34 3.00 -5.68
C ASN A 24 -3.22 4.24 -5.48
N LEU A 25 -3.44 4.69 -4.24
CA LEU A 25 -4.18 5.93 -3.97
C LEU A 25 -3.43 7.17 -4.49
N LEU A 26 -2.11 7.23 -4.27
CA LEU A 26 -1.28 8.33 -4.76
C LEU A 26 -1.17 8.33 -6.28
N GLU A 27 -1.01 7.16 -6.91
CA GLU A 27 -0.98 7.01 -8.36
C GLU A 27 -2.33 7.43 -8.98
N MET A 28 -3.46 6.96 -8.42
CA MET A 28 -4.80 7.36 -8.85
C MET A 28 -4.96 8.90 -8.81
N GLN A 29 -4.54 9.53 -7.71
CA GLN A 29 -4.62 10.99 -7.59
C GLN A 29 -3.76 11.70 -8.65
N GLN A 30 -2.56 11.19 -8.94
CA GLN A 30 -1.68 11.74 -9.97
C GLN A 30 -2.29 11.58 -11.36
N GLN A 31 -2.84 10.41 -11.68
CA GLN A 31 -3.46 10.13 -12.98
C GLN A 31 -4.72 10.97 -13.18
N TYR A 32 -5.58 11.10 -12.17
CA TYR A 32 -6.75 11.99 -12.24
C TYR A 32 -6.34 13.42 -12.58
N LYS A 33 -5.30 13.93 -11.91
CA LYS A 33 -4.78 15.28 -12.16
C LYS A 33 -4.21 15.43 -13.59
N LYS A 34 -3.53 14.41 -14.13
CA LYS A 34 -3.02 14.40 -15.52
C LYS A 34 -4.17 14.49 -16.55
N GLU A 35 -5.27 13.80 -16.27
CA GLU A 35 -6.48 13.79 -17.11
C GLU A 35 -7.38 15.04 -16.89
N GLY A 36 -6.96 16.00 -16.08
CA GLY A 36 -7.72 17.23 -15.80
C GLY A 36 -8.88 17.06 -14.82
N PHE A 37 -8.95 15.93 -14.10
CA PHE A 37 -9.92 15.69 -13.05
C PHE A 37 -9.38 16.10 -11.67
N GLU A 38 -10.28 16.60 -10.82
CA GLU A 38 -10.01 16.81 -9.41
C GLU A 38 -11.06 16.13 -8.54
N LEU A 39 -10.62 15.59 -7.39
CA LEU A 39 -11.53 15.12 -6.36
C LEU A 39 -12.37 16.29 -5.82
N ARG A 40 -13.67 16.05 -5.67
CA ARG A 40 -14.57 16.99 -4.98
C ARG A 40 -14.07 17.28 -3.56
N HIS A 41 -14.42 18.44 -3.02
CA HIS A 41 -13.94 18.90 -1.72
C HIS A 41 -14.02 17.84 -0.61
N ASP A 42 -15.18 17.21 -0.43
CA ASP A 42 -15.38 16.21 0.63
C ASP A 42 -14.62 14.91 0.36
N SER A 43 -14.56 14.48 -0.90
CA SER A 43 -13.74 13.33 -1.32
C SER A 43 -12.25 13.59 -1.10
N LYS A 44 -11.78 14.81 -1.36
CA LYS A 44 -10.39 15.23 -1.12
C LYS A 44 -10.07 15.25 0.37
N ARG A 45 -11.00 15.71 1.21
CA ARG A 45 -10.86 15.63 2.67
C ARG A 45 -10.74 14.18 3.13
N ASN A 46 -11.63 13.30 2.69
CA ASN A 46 -11.58 11.87 3.03
C ASN A 46 -10.29 11.21 2.55
N PHE A 47 -9.87 11.49 1.31
CA PHE A 47 -8.61 11.01 0.76
C PHE A 47 -7.43 11.40 1.65
N ASN A 48 -7.33 12.68 2.02
CA ASN A 48 -6.25 13.16 2.90
C ASN A 48 -6.29 12.51 4.29
N THR A 49 -7.49 12.29 4.85
CA THR A 49 -7.65 11.57 6.12
C THR A 49 -7.16 10.13 6.01
N VAL A 50 -7.50 9.43 4.93
CA VAL A 50 -7.06 8.04 4.68
C VAL A 50 -5.55 7.97 4.50
N ILE A 51 -4.96 8.83 3.67
CA ILE A 51 -3.49 8.89 3.48
C ILE A 51 -2.77 9.16 4.81
N ALA A 52 -3.29 10.09 5.63
CA ALA A 52 -2.70 10.37 6.93
C ALA A 52 -2.77 9.15 7.87
N ALA A 53 -3.88 8.40 7.86
CA ALA A 53 -4.03 7.18 8.66
C ALA A 53 -3.08 6.07 8.19
N ILE A 54 -2.96 5.87 6.87
CA ILE A 54 -2.05 4.88 6.27
C ILE A 54 -0.59 5.18 6.65
N LYS A 55 -0.16 6.44 6.51
CA LYS A 55 1.21 6.85 6.87
C LYS A 55 1.52 6.60 8.34
N ARG A 56 0.56 6.81 9.25
CA ARG A 56 0.71 6.49 10.67
C ARG A 56 0.83 4.99 10.88
N LEU A 57 -0.03 4.19 10.27
CA LEU A 57 0.01 2.73 10.38
C LEU A 57 1.35 2.16 9.89
N LYS A 58 1.86 2.63 8.74
CA LYS A 58 3.18 2.25 8.23
C LYS A 58 4.31 2.69 9.15
N SER A 59 4.22 3.89 9.71
CA SER A 59 5.19 4.36 10.70
C SER A 59 5.23 3.42 11.90
N ASP A 60 4.09 3.02 12.45
CA ASP A 60 4.04 2.14 13.62
C ASP A 60 4.63 0.75 13.32
N VAL A 61 4.37 0.21 12.12
CA VAL A 61 4.93 -1.07 11.69
C VAL A 61 6.43 -0.99 11.38
N ASN A 62 6.94 0.16 10.93
CA ASN A 62 8.38 0.41 10.78
C ASN A 62 9.14 0.48 12.12
N HIS A 63 8.46 0.47 13.27
CA HIS A 63 9.09 0.32 14.58
C HIS A 63 9.16 -1.14 15.06
N CYS A 64 8.65 -2.11 14.29
CA CYS A 64 8.82 -3.53 14.59
C CYS A 64 10.30 -3.96 14.44
N SER A 65 10.70 -5.10 15.02
CA SER A 65 12.09 -5.59 14.88
C SER A 65 12.46 -5.87 13.41
N GLU A 66 13.74 -5.73 13.05
CA GLU A 66 14.25 -6.06 11.70
C GLU A 66 13.85 -7.47 11.24
N SER A 67 13.85 -8.44 12.16
CA SER A 67 13.40 -9.82 11.91
C SER A 67 11.92 -9.94 11.54
N THR A 68 11.11 -8.95 11.92
CA THR A 68 9.69 -8.83 11.53
C THR A 68 9.55 -8.06 10.22
N GLN A 69 10.50 -7.17 9.88
CA GLN A 69 10.46 -6.31 8.69
C GLN A 69 11.12 -6.92 7.44
N GLU A 70 11.68 -8.13 7.52
CA GLU A 70 12.38 -8.76 6.40
C GLU A 70 11.54 -8.71 5.12
N ASN A 71 12.03 -7.98 4.12
CA ASN A 71 11.51 -7.87 2.75
C ASN A 71 10.23 -7.07 2.52
N PHE A 72 9.79 -6.25 3.48
CA PHE A 72 8.57 -5.44 3.36
C PHE A 72 8.41 -4.67 2.05
N GLY A 73 9.42 -3.90 1.64
CA GLY A 73 9.38 -3.15 0.38
C GLY A 73 9.33 -4.06 -0.85
N ASN A 74 10.16 -5.11 -0.87
CA ASN A 74 10.22 -6.03 -2.00
C ASN A 74 8.89 -6.81 -2.17
N ASP A 75 8.31 -7.27 -1.07
CA ASP A 75 7.04 -8.00 -1.08
C ASP A 75 5.89 -7.09 -1.54
N SER A 76 5.86 -5.83 -1.08
CA SER A 76 4.90 -4.84 -1.55
C SER A 76 5.01 -4.57 -3.05
N ASP A 77 6.23 -4.34 -3.55
CA ASP A 77 6.46 -4.10 -4.97
C ASP A 77 6.04 -5.31 -5.83
N MET A 78 6.38 -6.52 -5.38
CA MET A 78 5.98 -7.75 -6.05
C MET A 78 4.46 -7.93 -6.08
N VAL A 79 3.77 -7.69 -4.95
CA VAL A 79 2.31 -7.77 -4.88
C VAL A 79 1.65 -6.70 -5.75
N ASN A 80 2.16 -5.46 -5.74
CA ASN A 80 1.62 -4.41 -6.59
C ASN A 80 1.80 -4.74 -8.08
N ALA A 81 2.98 -5.21 -8.48
CA ALA A 81 3.26 -5.63 -9.86
C ALA A 81 2.37 -6.81 -10.29
N MET A 82 2.13 -7.78 -9.40
CA MET A 82 1.21 -8.88 -9.64
C MET A 82 -0.23 -8.38 -9.85
N LEU A 83 -0.73 -7.48 -9.00
CA LEU A 83 -2.07 -6.90 -9.14
C LEU A 83 -2.24 -6.14 -10.46
N LEU A 84 -1.26 -5.30 -10.82
CA LEU A 84 -1.25 -4.58 -12.10
C LEU A 84 -1.26 -5.55 -13.29
N THR A 85 -0.44 -6.60 -13.25
CA THR A 85 -0.39 -7.62 -14.30
C THR A 85 -1.71 -8.40 -14.43
N LEU A 86 -2.37 -8.71 -13.31
CA LEU A 86 -3.66 -9.40 -13.32
C LEU A 86 -4.75 -8.52 -13.93
N ILE A 87 -4.78 -7.22 -13.59
CA ILE A 87 -5.76 -6.29 -14.14
C ILE A 87 -5.55 -6.09 -15.64
N ASP A 88 -4.30 -5.92 -16.07
CA ASP A 88 -3.92 -5.75 -17.48
C ASP A 88 -4.33 -6.97 -18.34
N ARG A 89 -4.12 -8.18 -17.82
CA ARG A 89 -4.50 -9.43 -18.50
C ARG A 89 -5.99 -9.76 -18.47
N CYS A 90 -6.74 -9.20 -17.52
CA CYS A 90 -8.20 -9.32 -17.45
C CYS A 90 -8.91 -8.19 -18.22
N GLY A 91 -8.16 -7.35 -18.93
CA GLY A 91 -8.63 -6.17 -19.65
C GLY A 91 -9.14 -6.40 -21.07
N ASP A 92 -9.26 -7.65 -21.54
CA ASP A 92 -9.80 -8.02 -22.86
C ASP A 92 -11.28 -8.46 -22.79
#